data_AF-A0AAU2YIE6-F1
#
_entry.id   AF-A0AAU2YIE6-F1
#
_cell.length_a   1.000
_cell.length_b   1.000
_cell.length_c   1.000
_cell.angle_alpha   90.00
_cell.angle_beta   90.00
_cell.angle_gamma   90.00
#
_symmetry.space_group_name_H-M   'P 1'
#
loop_
_entity.id
_entity.type
_entity.pdbx_description
1 polymer ?
#
loop_
_entity_poly.entity_id
_entity_poly.type
_entity_poly.pdbx_seq_one_letter_code
_entity_poly.pdbx_strand_id
1 'polypeptide(L)'
;MMPETATTTRIAPQPMGVTTLDVVMGLTGSERAVALYASDMPSGRRRHTSEQVRAWIVQGVDRLGAEEIRRRAEFQYGHRLLDMSGLVTPQIQQRHEQRFPKTGRLRVAEQQSSNSICGDGMSEEARLRNTAAEVDGECPCRGTRGIPVFYDENCGSVQMMCPVHAQTTIRQMARA
;
A
#
# COMPACT_ATOMS: atom_id res chain seq x y z
N MET A 1 21.29 -6.54 -47.19
CA MET A 1 21.58 -7.59 -46.19
C MET A 1 22.28 -6.89 -45.03
N MET A 2 21.54 -6.54 -43.98
CA MET A 2 22.03 -5.80 -42.80
C MET A 2 21.97 -6.74 -41.59
N PRO A 3 22.99 -6.76 -40.70
CA PRO A 3 22.96 -7.63 -39.53
C PRO A 3 22.09 -7.01 -38.42
N GLU A 4 21.18 -7.81 -37.88
CA GLU A 4 20.45 -7.53 -36.65
C GLU A 4 21.40 -7.62 -35.45
N THR A 5 21.62 -6.50 -34.78
CA THR A 5 22.23 -6.48 -33.44
C THR A 5 21.18 -6.92 -32.42
N ALA A 6 21.26 -8.18 -31.99
CA ALA A 6 20.54 -8.68 -30.84
C ALA A 6 21.15 -8.11 -29.54
N THR A 7 20.45 -7.16 -28.91
CA THR A 7 20.78 -6.70 -27.56
C THR A 7 20.36 -7.77 -26.55
N THR A 8 21.30 -8.61 -26.14
CA THR A 8 21.14 -9.49 -24.99
C THR A 8 21.14 -8.64 -23.72
N THR A 9 19.95 -8.40 -23.16
CA THR A 9 19.78 -7.86 -21.80
C THR A 9 20.41 -8.82 -20.80
N ARG A 10 21.52 -8.38 -20.18
CA ARG A 10 22.22 -9.11 -19.12
C ARG A 10 21.40 -9.00 -17.83
N ILE A 11 20.69 -10.07 -17.47
CA ILE A 11 20.01 -10.19 -16.18
C ILE A 11 21.10 -10.16 -15.10
N ALA A 12 21.03 -9.16 -14.21
CA ALA A 12 21.94 -9.07 -13.07
C ALA A 12 21.74 -10.29 -12.15
N PRO A 13 22.82 -10.90 -11.62
CA PRO A 13 22.70 -11.99 -10.67
C PRO A 13 22.03 -11.48 -9.37
N GLN A 14 20.93 -12.13 -8.99
CA GLN A 14 20.30 -11.95 -7.68
C GLN A 14 21.31 -12.30 -6.57
N PRO A 15 21.38 -11.57 -5.45
CA PRO A 15 22.24 -11.94 -4.33
C PRO A 15 21.87 -13.34 -3.85
N MET A 16 22.84 -14.25 -3.84
CA MET A 16 22.64 -15.61 -3.36
C MET A 16 22.20 -15.56 -1.88
N GLY A 17 20.97 -16.00 -1.59
CA GLY A 17 20.50 -16.24 -0.22
C GLY A 17 19.13 -15.67 0.17
N VAL A 18 18.46 -14.86 -0.67
CA VAL A 18 17.12 -14.35 -0.34
C VAL A 18 16.06 -15.36 -0.76
N THR A 19 15.29 -15.89 0.21
CA THR A 19 14.18 -16.79 -0.09
C THR A 19 12.92 -16.02 -0.50
N THR A 20 11.98 -16.68 -1.18
CA THR A 20 10.64 -16.14 -1.43
C THR A 20 9.95 -15.65 -0.15
N LEU A 21 10.15 -16.36 0.96
CA LEU A 21 9.58 -15.97 2.24
C LEU A 21 10.23 -14.68 2.76
N ASP A 22 11.54 -14.52 2.63
CA ASP A 22 12.24 -13.29 3.05
C ASP A 22 11.75 -12.07 2.29
N VAL A 23 11.55 -12.19 0.96
CA VAL A 23 10.96 -11.10 0.15
C VAL A 23 9.57 -10.74 0.68
N VAL A 24 8.71 -11.73 0.90
CA VAL A 24 7.33 -11.51 1.35
C VAL A 24 7.30 -10.90 2.75
N MET A 25 8.08 -11.44 3.69
CA MET A 25 8.19 -10.93 5.07
C MET A 25 8.76 -9.51 5.12
N GLY A 26 9.64 -9.16 4.19
CA GLY A 26 10.18 -7.80 4.05
C GLY A 26 9.19 -6.76 3.56
N LEU A 27 7.99 -7.17 3.13
CA LEU A 27 6.91 -6.27 2.67
C LEU A 27 5.86 -6.01 3.76
N THR A 28 5.35 -4.78 3.75
CA THR A 28 4.19 -4.35 4.55
C THR A 28 2.88 -4.90 4.01
N GLY A 29 1.79 -4.78 4.77
CA GLY A 29 0.49 -5.25 4.28
C GLY A 29 0.00 -4.51 3.04
N SER A 30 0.19 -3.19 2.99
CA SER A 30 -0.14 -2.39 1.81
C SER A 30 0.77 -2.74 0.63
N GLU A 31 2.06 -2.96 0.86
CA GLU A 31 3.00 -3.37 -0.19
C GLU A 31 2.63 -4.74 -0.80
N ARG A 32 2.28 -5.73 0.03
CA ARG A 32 1.76 -7.03 -0.46
C ARG A 32 0.48 -6.89 -1.26
N ALA A 33 -0.42 -6.00 -0.85
CA ALA A 33 -1.66 -5.76 -1.59
C ALA A 33 -1.38 -5.18 -2.98
N VAL A 34 -0.47 -4.20 -3.08
CA VAL A 34 -0.04 -3.66 -4.39
C VAL A 34 0.64 -4.72 -5.23
N ALA A 35 1.54 -5.51 -4.65
CA ALA A 35 2.22 -6.61 -5.36
C ALA A 35 1.20 -7.59 -5.96
N LEU A 36 0.26 -8.06 -5.14
CA LEU A 36 -0.82 -8.95 -5.56
C LEU A 36 -1.71 -8.30 -6.63
N TYR A 37 -2.00 -7.01 -6.51
CA TYR A 37 -2.75 -6.28 -7.54
C TYR A 37 -2.03 -6.31 -8.91
N ALA A 38 -0.69 -6.21 -8.93
CA ALA A 38 0.11 -6.22 -10.17
C ALA A 38 0.46 -7.62 -10.71
N SER A 39 0.29 -8.65 -9.89
CA SER A 39 0.58 -10.05 -10.23
C SER A 39 -0.45 -10.68 -11.19
N ASP A 40 -0.34 -11.98 -11.47
CA ASP A 40 -1.37 -12.76 -12.15
C ASP A 40 -2.42 -13.34 -11.20
N MET A 41 -2.44 -12.93 -9.93
CA MET A 41 -3.46 -13.35 -8.98
C MET A 41 -4.86 -13.15 -9.60
N PRO A 42 -5.73 -14.17 -9.60
CA PRO A 42 -7.06 -14.07 -10.17
C PRO A 42 -7.92 -13.10 -9.36
N SER A 43 -8.82 -12.38 -10.05
CA SER A 43 -9.71 -11.39 -9.42
C SER A 43 -10.93 -12.01 -8.69
N GLY A 44 -11.06 -13.35 -8.69
CA GLY A 44 -12.19 -14.07 -8.09
C GLY A 44 -11.89 -14.59 -6.70
N ARG A 45 -12.94 -14.77 -5.87
CA ARG A 45 -12.80 -15.41 -4.56
C ARG A 45 -12.59 -16.92 -4.73
N ARG A 46 -11.37 -17.40 -4.51
CA ARG A 46 -11.01 -18.81 -4.42
C ARG A 46 -10.05 -19.03 -3.25
N ARG A 47 -9.96 -20.27 -2.76
CA ARG A 47 -8.91 -20.66 -1.83
C ARG A 47 -7.62 -20.87 -2.61
N HIS A 48 -6.55 -20.25 -2.12
CA HIS A 48 -5.20 -20.36 -2.68
C HIS A 48 -4.27 -20.83 -1.57
N THR A 49 -3.24 -21.59 -1.91
CA THR A 49 -2.23 -21.99 -0.92
C THR A 49 -1.35 -20.79 -0.58
N SER A 50 -0.73 -20.79 0.60
CA SER A 50 0.22 -19.72 0.98
C SER A 50 1.37 -19.61 -0.02
N GLU A 51 1.84 -20.75 -0.56
CA GLU A 51 2.89 -20.76 -1.58
C GLU A 51 2.47 -20.05 -2.87
N GLN A 52 1.24 -20.27 -3.35
CA GLN A 52 0.71 -19.56 -4.53
C GLN A 52 0.64 -18.05 -4.28
N VAL A 53 0.16 -17.64 -3.10
CA VAL A 53 0.07 -16.22 -2.74
C VAL A 53 1.46 -15.59 -2.66
N ARG A 54 2.43 -16.26 -2.05
CA ARG A 54 3.82 -15.80 -1.98
C ARG A 54 4.45 -15.67 -3.37
N ALA A 55 4.21 -16.64 -4.26
CA ALA A 55 4.68 -16.59 -5.64
C ALA A 55 4.11 -15.38 -6.40
N TRP A 56 2.81 -15.07 -6.22
CA TRP A 56 2.21 -13.88 -6.81
C TRP A 56 2.72 -12.58 -6.20
N ILE A 57 3.01 -12.53 -4.91
CA ILE A 57 3.64 -11.36 -4.28
C ILE A 57 5.01 -11.11 -4.94
N VAL A 58 5.87 -12.13 -5.02
CA VAL A 58 7.19 -11.99 -5.68
C VAL A 58 7.03 -11.58 -7.14
N GLN A 59 6.11 -12.20 -7.87
CA GLN A 59 5.81 -11.82 -9.26
C GLN A 59 5.38 -10.34 -9.38
N GLY A 60 4.58 -9.84 -8.44
CA GLY A 60 4.19 -8.44 -8.37
C GLY A 60 5.36 -7.50 -8.13
N VAL A 61 6.27 -7.89 -7.23
CA VAL A 61 7.54 -7.18 -6.95
C VAL A 61 8.42 -7.13 -8.18
N ASP A 62 8.59 -8.25 -8.88
CA ASP A 62 9.42 -8.32 -10.09
C ASP A 62 8.87 -7.46 -11.22
N ARG A 63 7.54 -7.31 -11.32
CA ARG A 63 6.88 -6.52 -12.37
C ARG A 63 6.94 -5.02 -12.16
N LEU A 64 6.73 -4.56 -10.92
CA LEU A 64 6.68 -3.13 -10.61
C LEU A 64 8.00 -2.58 -10.08
N GLY A 65 8.82 -3.43 -9.47
CA GLY A 65 9.96 -3.01 -8.66
C GLY A 65 9.54 -2.60 -7.24
N ALA A 66 10.48 -2.73 -6.30
CA ALA A 66 10.24 -2.47 -4.88
C ALA A 66 9.88 -1.01 -4.57
N GLU A 67 10.48 -0.04 -5.27
CA GLU A 67 10.24 1.39 -5.04
C GLU A 67 8.82 1.79 -5.44
N GLU A 68 8.36 1.36 -6.62
CA GLU A 68 7.00 1.68 -7.08
C GLU A 68 5.95 0.96 -6.22
N ILE A 69 6.23 -0.26 -5.72
CA ILE A 69 5.35 -0.91 -4.75
C ILE A 69 5.20 -0.08 -3.49
N ARG A 70 6.31 0.40 -2.91
CA ARG A 70 6.30 1.24 -1.70
C ARG A 70 5.49 2.50 -1.91
N ARG A 71 5.79 3.23 -2.99
CA ARG A 71 5.09 4.47 -3.34
C ARG A 71 3.59 4.26 -3.51
N ARG A 72 3.17 3.23 -4.24
CA ARG A 72 1.74 2.93 -4.41
C ARG A 72 1.08 2.47 -3.12
N ALA A 73 1.80 1.75 -2.27
CA ALA A 73 1.31 1.27 -0.98
C ALA A 73 1.05 2.42 0.00
N GLU A 74 1.92 3.44 0.02
CA GLU A 74 1.75 4.65 0.81
C GLU A 74 0.48 5.42 0.39
N PHE A 75 0.25 5.57 -0.92
CA PHE A 75 -0.97 6.20 -1.43
C PHE A 75 -2.23 5.38 -1.19
N GLN A 76 -2.17 4.05 -1.33
CA GLN A 76 -3.28 3.17 -1.01
C GLN A 76 -3.64 3.28 0.48
N TYR A 77 -2.63 3.26 1.36
CA TYR A 77 -2.85 3.33 2.79
C TYR A 77 -3.38 4.71 3.21
N GLY A 78 -2.86 5.79 2.64
CA GLY A 78 -3.37 7.14 2.86
C GLY A 78 -4.81 7.31 2.41
N HIS A 79 -5.18 6.79 1.24
CA HIS A 79 -6.57 6.75 0.79
C HIS A 79 -7.47 5.99 1.77
N ARG A 80 -7.07 4.80 2.21
CA ARG A 80 -7.83 4.01 3.19
C ARG A 80 -8.03 4.72 4.53
N LEU A 81 -7.01 5.42 5.02
CA LEU A 81 -7.10 6.21 6.27
C LEU A 81 -8.10 7.36 6.14
N LEU A 82 -8.13 8.03 4.99
CA LEU A 82 -9.10 9.08 4.71
C LEU A 82 -10.51 8.51 4.52
N ASP A 83 -10.64 7.37 3.84
CA ASP A 83 -11.93 6.71 3.56
C ASP A 83 -12.63 6.31 4.86
N MET A 84 -11.90 5.64 5.78
CA MET A 84 -12.40 5.30 7.11
C MET A 84 -12.81 6.51 7.95
N SER A 85 -12.29 7.70 7.62
CA SER A 85 -12.60 8.95 8.33
C SER A 85 -13.64 9.81 7.60
N GLY A 86 -14.16 9.37 6.45
CA GLY A 86 -15.08 10.17 5.63
C GLY A 86 -14.44 11.42 4.99
N LEU A 87 -13.12 11.41 4.78
CA LEU A 87 -12.32 12.57 4.36
C LEU A 87 -11.79 12.46 2.92
N VAL A 88 -12.24 11.47 2.15
CA VAL A 88 -11.84 11.32 0.74
C VAL A 88 -12.49 12.40 -0.10
N THR A 89 -11.68 13.27 -0.70
CA THR A 89 -12.15 14.27 -1.66
C THR A 89 -12.31 13.65 -3.05
N PRO A 90 -13.11 14.26 -3.95
CA PRO A 90 -13.25 13.76 -5.33
C PRO A 90 -11.92 13.65 -6.09
N GLN A 91 -10.98 14.58 -5.86
CA GLN A 91 -9.67 14.54 -6.48
C GLN A 91 -8.84 13.33 -5.99
N ILE A 92 -8.85 13.07 -4.67
CA ILE A 92 -8.15 11.92 -4.07
C ILE A 92 -8.76 10.62 -4.58
N GLN A 93 -10.09 10.53 -4.65
CA GLN A 93 -10.79 9.37 -5.20
C GLN A 93 -10.41 9.12 -6.65
N GLN A 94 -10.43 10.16 -7.49
CA GLN A 94 -10.06 10.05 -8.90
C GLN A 94 -8.63 9.54 -9.10
N ARG A 95 -7.66 10.05 -8.33
CA ARG A 95 -6.27 9.61 -8.41
C ARG A 95 -6.10 8.18 -7.93
N HIS A 96 -6.84 7.78 -6.89
CA HIS A 96 -6.88 6.38 -6.44
C HIS A 96 -7.41 5.45 -7.54
N GLU A 97 -8.50 5.82 -8.20
CA GLU A 97 -9.08 5.04 -9.30
C GLU A 97 -8.17 4.98 -10.54
N GLN A 98 -7.43 6.05 -10.85
CA GLN A 98 -6.42 6.03 -11.92
C GLN A 98 -5.30 5.02 -11.63
N ARG A 99 -4.89 4.93 -10.36
CA ARG A 99 -3.83 4.01 -9.91
C ARG A 99 -4.32 2.57 -9.78
N PHE A 100 -5.56 2.39 -9.34
CA PHE A 100 -6.21 1.11 -9.09
C PHE A 100 -7.57 1.00 -9.81
N PRO A 101 -7.58 0.98 -11.16
CA PRO A 101 -8.80 1.04 -11.96
C PRO A 101 -9.76 -0.14 -11.76
N LYS A 102 -9.28 -1.26 -11.18
CA LYS A 102 -10.09 -2.45 -10.91
C LYS A 102 -10.32 -2.62 -9.42
N THR A 103 -11.27 -1.88 -8.84
CA THR A 103 -11.56 -1.88 -7.39
C THR A 103 -11.82 -3.28 -6.83
N GLY A 104 -12.54 -4.14 -7.56
CA GLY A 104 -12.78 -5.53 -7.14
C GLY A 104 -11.50 -6.35 -7.00
N ARG A 105 -10.51 -6.11 -7.88
CA ARG A 105 -9.20 -6.75 -7.82
C ARG A 105 -8.38 -6.24 -6.64
N LEU A 106 -8.41 -4.92 -6.37
CA LEU A 106 -7.74 -4.32 -5.22
C LEU A 106 -8.28 -4.92 -3.92
N ARG A 107 -9.60 -5.03 -3.78
CA ARG A 107 -10.24 -5.64 -2.60
C ARG A 107 -9.80 -7.09 -2.37
N VAL A 108 -9.67 -7.88 -3.44
CA VAL A 108 -9.17 -9.26 -3.32
C VAL A 108 -7.69 -9.27 -2.91
N ALA A 109 -6.88 -8.37 -3.47
CA ALA A 109 -5.47 -8.25 -3.13
C ALA A 109 -5.26 -7.85 -1.66
N GLU A 110 -6.06 -6.92 -1.14
CA GLU A 110 -6.05 -6.53 0.29
C GLU A 110 -6.43 -7.69 1.21
N GLN A 111 -7.46 -8.46 0.84
CA GLN A 111 -7.86 -9.63 1.61
C GLN A 111 -6.77 -10.70 1.63
N GLN A 112 -6.17 -11.02 0.48
CA GLN A 112 -5.10 -12.02 0.39
C GLN A 112 -3.81 -11.54 1.07
N SER A 113 -3.49 -10.25 0.99
CA SER A 113 -2.40 -9.66 1.76
C SER A 113 -2.63 -9.85 3.26
N SER A 114 -3.82 -9.53 3.77
CA SER A 114 -4.16 -9.70 5.19
C SER A 114 -4.02 -11.15 5.64
N ASN A 115 -4.46 -12.11 4.82
CA ASN A 115 -4.29 -13.54 5.09
C ASN A 115 -2.82 -13.97 5.10
N SER A 116 -2.02 -13.46 4.14
CA SER A 116 -0.58 -13.74 4.09
C SER A 116 0.15 -13.17 5.30
N ILE A 117 -0.20 -11.98 5.81
CA ILE A 117 0.40 -11.44 7.04
C ILE A 117 0.10 -12.34 8.24
N CYS A 118 -1.13 -12.84 8.34
CA CYS A 118 -1.53 -13.73 9.43
C CYS A 118 -0.72 -15.05 9.43
N GLY A 119 -0.40 -15.59 8.25
CA GLY A 119 0.38 -16.84 8.11
C GLY A 119 1.89 -16.66 8.10
N ASP A 120 2.40 -15.60 7.48
CA ASP A 120 3.83 -15.40 7.18
C ASP A 120 4.48 -14.39 8.14
N GLY A 121 3.70 -13.58 8.86
CA GLY A 121 4.21 -12.47 9.66
C GLY A 121 4.73 -11.30 8.81
N MET A 122 5.48 -10.38 9.44
CA MET A 122 6.23 -9.29 8.81
C MET A 122 7.58 -9.16 9.52
N SER A 123 8.63 -8.76 8.79
CA SER A 123 9.91 -8.39 9.41
C SER A 123 9.74 -7.14 10.27
N GLU A 124 10.69 -6.90 11.19
CA GLU A 124 10.65 -5.71 12.03
C GLU A 124 10.76 -4.43 11.20
N GLU A 125 11.62 -4.44 10.17
CA GLU A 125 11.79 -3.31 9.27
C GLU A 125 10.50 -3.02 8.50
N ALA A 126 9.81 -4.07 8.01
CA ALA A 126 8.50 -3.93 7.38
C ALA A 126 7.48 -3.38 8.38
N ARG A 127 7.46 -3.90 9.61
CA ARG A 127 6.54 -3.44 10.67
C ARG A 127 6.72 -1.95 10.99
N LEU A 128 7.96 -1.47 11.07
CA LEU A 128 8.26 -0.04 11.29
C LEU A 128 7.78 0.82 10.12
N ARG A 129 7.91 0.34 8.88
CA ARG A 129 7.44 1.04 7.67
C ARG A 129 5.94 0.90 7.39
N ASN A 130 5.24 -0.08 7.96
CA ASN A 130 3.82 -0.40 7.71
C ASN A 130 2.84 0.74 8.03
N THR A 131 3.37 1.88 8.43
CA THR A 131 2.66 3.06 8.88
C THR A 131 2.85 4.25 7.95
N ALA A 132 3.80 4.17 7.02
CA ALA A 132 4.01 5.19 6.01
C ALA A 132 2.74 5.30 5.15
N ALA A 133 2.22 6.52 5.08
CA ALA A 133 1.05 6.85 4.27
C ALA A 133 1.26 8.21 3.66
N GLU A 134 0.83 8.36 2.41
CA GLU A 134 0.86 9.62 1.68
C GLU A 134 -0.51 9.88 1.06
N VAL A 135 -0.83 11.16 0.83
CA VAL A 135 -2.04 11.53 0.10
C VAL A 135 -1.68 11.84 -1.34
N ASP A 136 -2.23 11.07 -2.27
CA ASP A 136 -2.18 11.41 -3.69
C ASP A 136 -3.29 12.43 -4.00
N GLY A 137 -3.01 13.71 -3.74
CA GLY A 137 -4.02 14.76 -3.86
C GLY A 137 -3.83 15.90 -2.88
N GLU A 138 -4.73 16.87 -2.95
CA GLU A 138 -4.85 17.89 -1.92
C GLU A 138 -5.49 17.27 -0.66
N CYS A 139 -4.64 16.98 0.32
CA CYS A 139 -5.10 16.51 1.62
C CYS A 139 -6.00 17.57 2.29
N PRO A 140 -7.13 17.18 2.92
CA PRO A 140 -8.00 18.13 3.62
C PRO A 140 -7.30 18.97 4.69
N CYS A 141 -6.23 18.45 5.31
CA CYS A 141 -5.45 19.23 6.29
C CYS A 141 -4.49 20.24 5.65
N ARG A 142 -4.27 20.20 4.33
CA ARG A 142 -3.33 21.10 3.62
C ARG A 142 -1.93 21.16 4.25
N GLY A 143 -1.48 20.06 4.85
CA GLY A 143 -0.18 19.96 5.52
C GLY A 143 -0.14 20.47 6.96
N THR A 144 -1.22 21.03 7.51
CA THR A 144 -1.26 21.54 8.90
C THR A 144 -1.36 20.44 9.95
N ARG A 145 -1.62 19.19 9.54
CA ARG A 145 -1.86 18.02 10.40
C ARG A 145 -3.15 18.07 11.20
N GLY A 146 -3.92 19.15 11.13
CA GLY A 146 -5.25 19.30 11.73
C GLY A 146 -6.30 19.58 10.66
N ILE A 147 -7.52 19.10 10.88
CA ILE A 147 -8.68 19.39 10.02
C ILE A 147 -9.71 20.07 10.91
N PRO A 148 -10.16 21.30 10.57
CA PRO A 148 -11.19 21.97 11.34
C PRO A 148 -12.49 21.17 11.26
N VAL A 149 -13.10 20.91 12.41
CA VAL A 149 -14.42 20.29 12.53
C VAL A 149 -15.37 21.35 13.07
N PHE A 150 -16.40 21.66 12.30
CA PHE A 150 -17.43 22.59 12.76
C PHE A 150 -18.42 21.82 13.65
N TYR A 151 -18.38 22.11 14.94
CA TYR A 151 -19.49 21.87 15.85
C TYR A 151 -20.32 23.15 15.96
N ASP A 152 -21.46 23.08 16.64
CA ASP A 152 -22.36 24.23 16.82
C ASP A 152 -21.64 25.50 17.33
N GLU A 153 -22.29 26.65 17.15
CA GLU A 153 -21.73 27.99 17.39
C GLU A 153 -21.19 28.22 18.82
N ASN A 154 -21.44 27.31 19.77
CA ASN A 154 -21.07 27.44 21.18
C ASN A 154 -19.83 26.63 21.60
N CYS A 155 -19.26 25.77 20.75
CA CYS A 155 -18.19 24.84 21.16
C CYS A 155 -16.74 25.26 20.81
N GLY A 156 -16.53 26.43 20.20
CA GLY A 156 -15.21 26.85 19.72
C GLY A 156 -14.70 26.00 18.54
N SER A 157 -13.56 26.39 17.95
CA SER A 157 -12.99 25.63 16.83
C SER A 157 -12.28 24.38 17.35
N VAL A 158 -12.90 23.22 17.19
CA VAL A 158 -12.25 21.93 17.45
C VAL A 158 -11.57 21.45 16.16
N GLN A 159 -10.35 20.91 16.27
CA GLN A 159 -9.67 20.29 15.15
C GLN A 159 -9.57 18.79 15.39
N MET A 160 -9.89 17.99 14.38
CA MET A 160 -9.51 16.60 14.35
C MET A 160 -8.07 16.48 13.83
N MET A 161 -7.32 15.52 14.34
CA MET A 161 -6.01 15.18 13.79
C MET A 161 -6.16 14.53 12.42
N CYS A 162 -5.37 14.96 11.44
CA CYS A 162 -5.35 14.34 10.12
C CYS A 162 -4.88 12.89 10.23
N PRO A 163 -5.67 11.89 9.78
CA PRO A 163 -5.32 10.48 9.97
C PRO A 163 -4.07 10.08 9.18
N VAL A 164 -3.64 10.86 8.19
CA VAL A 164 -2.41 10.62 7.40
C VAL A 164 -1.22 11.39 7.96
N HIS A 165 -1.31 12.72 8.11
CA HIS A 165 -0.15 13.56 8.48
C HIS A 165 0.10 13.69 9.99
N ALA A 166 -0.84 13.27 10.85
CA ALA A 166 -0.68 13.28 12.31
C ALA A 166 -0.51 11.88 12.93
N GLN A 167 -0.18 10.86 12.12
CA GLN A 167 -0.12 9.46 12.59
C GLN A 167 0.77 9.25 13.81
N THR A 168 1.94 9.89 13.87
CA THR A 168 2.85 9.76 15.01
C THR A 168 2.19 10.24 16.30
N THR A 169 1.53 11.41 16.26
CA THR A 169 0.81 11.97 17.40
C THR A 169 -0.36 11.08 17.81
N ILE A 170 -1.18 10.65 16.85
CA ILE A 170 -2.33 9.76 17.10
C ILE A 170 -1.90 8.50 17.84
N ARG A 171 -0.77 7.90 17.46
CA ARG A 171 -0.25 6.69 18.12
C ARG A 171 0.28 6.92 19.51
N GLN A 172 0.94 8.05 19.75
CA GLN A 172 1.40 8.40 21.09
C GLN A 172 0.20 8.50 22.04
N MET A 173 -0.89 9.10 21.58
CA MET A 173 -2.13 9.21 22.36
C MET A 173 -2.83 7.85 22.56
N ALA A 174 -2.80 6.96 21.56
CA ALA A 174 -3.41 5.63 21.67
C ALA A 174 -2.65 4.64 22.58
N ARG A 175 -1.43 5.00 23.01
CA ARG A 175 -0.59 4.21 23.93
C ARG A 175 -0.60 4.74 25.36
N ALA A 176 -1.17 5.93 25.59
CA ALA A 176 -1.35 6.54 26.90
C ALA A 176 -2.63 6.01 27.55
#